data_AF-A0A529PI34-F1
#
_entry.id   AF-A0A529PI34-F1
#
_cell.length_a   1.000
_cell.length_b   1.000
_cell.length_c   1.000
_cell.angle_alpha   90.00
_cell.angle_beta   90.00
_cell.angle_gamma   90.00
#
_symmetry.space_group_name_H-M   'P 1'
#
loop_
_entity.id
_entity.type
_entity.pdbx_description
1 polymer ?
#
loop_
_entity_poly.entity_id
_entity_poly.type
_entity_poly.pdbx_seq_one_letter_code
_entity_poly.pdbx_strand_id
1 'polypeptide(L)'
;MSQAQTQIPVTVLTGYLGAGKTTLLNRILSENHGKRYAVIVNEFGEIGIDNDLIVESDEEIYEMNNGCVCCTVRGDLIRVVEGLMRRPGRFDAIVVETTG
;
A
#
# COMPACT_ATOMS: atom_id res chain seq x y z
N MET A 1 28.83 4.04 -15.84
CA MET A 1 27.74 5.03 -15.65
C MET A 1 26.90 4.52 -14.50
N SER A 2 26.86 5.25 -13.37
CA SER A 2 26.01 4.92 -12.23
C SER A 2 24.56 4.96 -12.70
N GLN A 3 23.86 3.82 -12.69
CA GLN A 3 22.41 3.86 -12.81
C GLN A 3 21.91 4.65 -11.60
N ALA A 4 21.32 5.82 -11.84
CA ALA A 4 20.64 6.54 -10.77
C ALA A 4 19.62 5.56 -10.16
N GLN A 5 19.91 5.09 -8.95
CA GLN A 5 19.08 4.14 -8.25
C GLN A 5 17.74 4.85 -8.05
N THR A 6 16.75 4.53 -8.88
CA THR A 6 15.46 5.22 -8.89
C THR A 6 14.80 4.94 -7.56
N GLN A 7 14.90 5.91 -6.64
CA GLN A 7 14.34 5.80 -5.30
C GLN A 7 12.82 5.69 -5.43
N ILE A 8 12.21 4.85 -4.59
CA ILE A 8 10.77 4.73 -4.51
C ILE A 8 10.28 5.81 -3.52
N PRO A 9 9.45 6.77 -3.96
CA PRO A 9 8.93 7.80 -3.07
C PRO A 9 8.01 7.18 -2.02
N VAL A 10 8.08 7.71 -0.81
CA VAL A 10 7.26 7.31 0.34
C VAL A 10 6.42 8.50 0.78
N THR A 11 5.11 8.30 0.89
CA THR A 11 4.16 9.28 1.41
C THR A 11 3.59 8.79 2.72
N VAL A 12 3.66 9.60 3.77
CA VAL A 12 2.97 9.33 5.04
C VAL A 12 1.61 10.02 5.01
N LEU A 13 0.54 9.24 5.07
CA LEU A 13 -0.83 9.72 5.15
C LEU A 13 -1.28 9.74 6.61
N THR A 14 -1.46 10.93 7.15
CA THR A 14 -1.85 11.16 8.55
C THR A 14 -3.04 12.13 8.65
N GLY A 15 -3.68 12.17 9.82
CA GLY A 15 -4.82 13.03 10.12
C GLY A 15 -5.72 12.44 11.19
N TYR A 16 -6.54 13.29 11.82
CA TYR A 16 -7.48 12.86 12.86
C TYR A 16 -8.52 11.83 12.36
N LEU A 17 -9.17 11.14 13.31
CA LEU A 17 -10.36 10.34 13.03
C LEU A 17 -11.40 11.17 12.26
N GLY A 18 -11.91 10.63 11.15
CA GLY A 18 -12.87 11.32 10.28
C GLY A 18 -12.26 12.24 9.22
N ALA A 19 -10.93 12.38 9.12
CA ALA A 19 -10.28 13.20 8.08
C ALA A 19 -10.38 12.64 6.65
N GLY A 20 -11.06 11.50 6.45
CA GLY A 20 -11.24 10.88 5.12
C GLY A 20 -10.05 10.05 4.63
N LYS A 21 -9.10 9.68 5.51
CA LYS A 21 -7.93 8.83 5.16
C LYS A 21 -8.35 7.54 4.44
N THR A 22 -9.27 6.79 5.05
CA THR A 22 -9.80 5.54 4.48
C THR A 22 -10.45 5.73 3.12
N THR A 23 -11.21 6.81 2.93
CA THR A 23 -11.84 7.13 1.64
C THR A 23 -10.80 7.33 0.54
N LEU A 24 -9.69 8.03 0.85
CA LEU A 24 -8.58 8.20 -0.09
C LEU A 24 -7.89 6.87 -0.40
N LEU A 25 -7.63 6.04 0.61
CA LEU A 25 -6.96 4.75 0.42
C LEU A 25 -7.81 3.78 -0.42
N ASN A 26 -9.12 3.73 -0.17
CA ASN A 26 -10.04 2.95 -1.01
C ASN A 26 -9.98 3.39 -2.46
N ARG A 27 -9.98 4.69 -2.71
CA ARG A 27 -9.86 5.22 -4.07
C ARG A 27 -8.54 4.80 -4.74
N ILE A 28 -7.43 4.86 -4.01
CA ILE A 28 -6.11 4.41 -4.50
C ILE A 28 -6.11 2.90 -4.80
N LEU A 29 -6.76 2.10 -3.96
CA LEU A 29 -6.72 0.63 -4.08
C LEU A 29 -7.76 0.07 -5.06
N SER A 30 -8.78 0.85 -5.44
CA SER A 30 -9.87 0.40 -6.32
C SER A 30 -9.91 1.07 -7.70
N GLU A 31 -9.48 2.33 -7.83
CA GLU A 31 -9.56 3.04 -9.12
C GLU A 31 -8.32 2.83 -10.00
N ASN A 32 -8.53 2.86 -11.32
CA ASN A 32 -7.44 2.85 -12.29
C ASN A 32 -6.88 4.26 -12.51
N HIS A 33 -5.86 4.63 -11.73
CA HIS A 33 -5.15 5.91 -11.84
C HIS A 33 -3.79 5.81 -12.55
N GLY A 34 -3.47 4.67 -13.18
CA GLY A 34 -2.26 4.49 -13.98
C GLY A 34 -0.95 4.46 -13.16
N LYS A 35 -1.05 4.19 -11.86
CA LYS A 35 0.07 4.00 -10.93
C LYS A 35 -0.18 2.74 -10.12
N ARG A 36 0.88 2.11 -9.63
CA ARG A 36 0.82 0.97 -8.73
C ARG A 36 1.37 1.41 -7.38
N TYR A 37 0.52 1.54 -6.38
CA TYR A 37 0.94 1.91 -5.03
C TYR A 37 1.09 0.68 -4.16
N ALA A 38 2.13 0.65 -3.31
CA ALA A 38 2.16 -0.21 -2.15
C ALA A 38 1.63 0.57 -0.95
N VAL A 39 0.48 0.19 -0.43
CA VAL A 39 -0.19 0.82 0.70
C VAL A 39 0.05 -0.03 1.94
N ILE A 40 0.64 0.58 2.95
CA ILE A 40 0.90 -0.04 4.26
C ILE A 40 -0.10 0.58 5.23
N VAL A 41 -0.97 -0.26 5.80
CA VAL A 41 -1.95 0.12 6.82
C VAL A 41 -1.74 -0.67 8.10
N ASN A 42 -2.31 -0.23 9.21
CA ASN A 42 -2.29 -1.04 10.42
C ASN A 42 -3.11 -2.33 10.26
N GLU A 43 -4.37 -2.21 9.80
CA GLU A 43 -5.28 -3.34 9.65
C GLU A 43 -6.05 -3.26 8.33
N PHE A 44 -6.07 -4.36 7.56
CA PHE A 44 -6.76 -4.42 6.25
C PHE A 44 -8.27 -4.19 6.39
N GLY A 45 -8.87 -4.71 7.48
CA GLY A 45 -10.31 -4.58 7.75
C GLY A 45 -10.78 -3.14 7.97
N GLU A 46 -9.90 -2.21 8.35
CA GLU A 46 -10.26 -0.80 8.53
C GLU A 46 -10.52 -0.07 7.21
N ILE A 47 -9.97 -0.57 6.10
CA ILE A 47 -10.16 0.08 4.80
C ILE A 47 -11.53 -0.29 4.21
N GLY A 48 -12.08 -1.46 4.55
CA GLY A 48 -13.35 -1.94 4.01
C GLY A 48 -13.28 -2.23 2.52
N ILE A 49 -12.18 -2.81 2.06
CA ILE A 49 -11.95 -3.18 0.66
C ILE A 49 -12.82 -4.39 0.31
N ASP A 50 -13.52 -4.30 -0.82
CA ASP A 50 -14.29 -5.42 -1.36
C ASP A 50 -13.37 -6.60 -1.70
N ASN A 51 -13.71 -7.80 -1.21
CA ASN A 51 -12.92 -9.02 -1.46
C ASN A 51 -12.80 -9.33 -2.95
N ASP A 52 -13.73 -8.86 -3.78
CA ASP A 52 -13.72 -9.01 -5.25
C ASP A 52 -12.56 -8.25 -5.92
N LEU A 53 -11.90 -7.36 -5.17
CA LEU A 53 -10.74 -6.58 -5.64
C LEU A 53 -9.40 -7.28 -5.42
N ILE A 54 -9.39 -8.44 -4.74
CA ILE A 54 -8.18 -9.17 -4.35
C ILE A 54 -7.83 -10.22 -5.42
N VAL A 55 -6.63 -10.12 -5.99
CA VAL A 55 -6.10 -11.04 -7.01
C VAL A 55 -5.37 -12.22 -6.36
N GLU A 56 -4.55 -11.94 -5.34
CA GLU A 56 -3.78 -12.93 -4.60
C GLU A 56 -3.69 -12.49 -3.14
N SER A 57 -3.81 -13.46 -2.23
CA SER A 57 -3.67 -13.27 -0.79
C SER A 57 -2.61 -14.23 -0.26
N ASP A 58 -1.47 -13.68 0.12
CA ASP A 58 -0.59 -14.29 1.11
C ASP A 58 -0.89 -13.57 2.44
N GLU A 59 -0.80 -14.21 3.60
CA GLU A 59 -1.44 -13.78 4.88
C GLU A 59 -1.26 -12.28 5.28
N GLU A 60 -0.29 -11.58 4.71
CA GLU A 60 0.09 -10.20 5.03
C GLU A 60 0.09 -9.23 3.82
N ILE A 61 -0.11 -9.73 2.60
CA ILE A 61 -0.06 -8.91 1.37
C ILE A 61 -1.20 -9.27 0.42
N TYR A 62 -1.97 -8.26 0.08
CA TYR A 62 -3.11 -8.33 -0.83
C TYR A 62 -2.77 -7.62 -2.13
N GLU A 63 -2.81 -8.33 -3.25
CA GLU A 63 -2.68 -7.71 -4.57
C GLU A 63 -4.06 -7.28 -5.08
N MET A 64 -4.15 -6.06 -5.57
CA MET A 64 -5.38 -5.44 -6.05
C MET A 64 -5.55 -5.60 -7.56
N ASN A 65 -6.80 -5.63 -8.04
CA ASN A 65 -7.11 -5.69 -9.48
C ASN A 65 -6.48 -4.57 -10.32
N ASN A 66 -6.22 -3.40 -9.72
CA ASN A 66 -5.55 -2.27 -10.40
C ASN A 66 -4.01 -2.35 -10.36
N GLY A 67 -3.46 -3.44 -9.83
CA GLY A 67 -2.02 -3.66 -9.66
C GLY A 67 -1.40 -2.94 -8.47
N CYS A 68 -2.20 -2.33 -7.60
CA CYS A 68 -1.74 -1.88 -6.28
C CYS A 68 -1.56 -3.06 -5.32
N VAL A 69 -0.85 -2.81 -4.24
CA VAL A 69 -0.58 -3.79 -3.20
C VAL A 69 -0.99 -3.18 -1.86
N CYS A 70 -1.71 -3.92 -1.04
CA CYS A 70 -2.04 -3.53 0.33
C CYS A 70 -1.37 -4.49 1.32
N CYS A 71 -0.75 -3.95 2.37
CA CYS A 71 -0.06 -4.72 3.40
C CYS A 71 -0.49 -4.24 4.78
N THR A 72 -0.55 -5.17 5.73
CA THR A 72 -0.72 -4.83 7.14
C THR A 72 0.63 -4.66 7.82
N VAL A 73 0.72 -3.74 8.78
CA VAL A 73 1.89 -3.63 9.65
C VAL A 73 1.82 -4.74 10.69
N ARG A 74 2.39 -5.91 10.38
CA ARG A 74 2.71 -6.91 11.40
C ARG A 74 4.16 -6.79 11.83
N GLY A 75 4.37 -6.27 13.04
CA GLY A 75 5.69 -6.07 13.62
C GLY A 75 6.28 -4.70 13.25
N ASP A 76 7.35 -4.69 12.46
CA ASP A 76 8.13 -3.47 12.17
C ASP A 76 7.91 -3.03 10.72
N LEU A 77 7.60 -1.74 10.52
CA LEU A 77 7.49 -1.09 9.22
C LEU A 77 8.71 -1.38 8.32
N ILE A 78 9.91 -1.42 8.89
CA ILE A 78 11.14 -1.71 8.15
C ILE A 78 11.06 -3.09 7.49
N ARG A 79 10.57 -4.11 8.21
CA ARG A 79 10.46 -5.48 7.69
C ARG A 79 9.44 -5.56 6.55
N VAL A 80 8.31 -4.86 6.68
CA VAL A 80 7.28 -4.81 5.63
C VAL A 80 7.85 -4.15 4.37
N VAL A 81 8.54 -3.02 4.52
CA VAL A 81 9.18 -2.32 3.40
C VAL A 81 10.25 -3.19 2.74
N GLU A 82 11.11 -3.86 3.52
CA GLU A 82 12.10 -4.82 2.98
C GLU A 82 11.45 -6.00 2.26
N GLY A 83 10.33 -6.52 2.77
CA GLY A 83 9.54 -7.56 2.10
C GLY A 83 9.03 -7.10 0.74
N LEU A 84 8.45 -5.90 0.70
CA LEU A 84 7.98 -5.26 -0.54
C LEU A 84 9.12 -5.02 -1.54
N MET A 85 10.29 -4.57 -1.08
CA MET A 85 11.45 -4.35 -1.94
C MET A 85 12.01 -5.62 -2.58
N ARG A 86 11.79 -6.79 -1.97
CA ARG A 86 12.28 -8.08 -2.47
C ARG A 86 11.37 -8.70 -3.54
N ARG A 87 10.13 -8.23 -3.69
CA ARG A 87 9.17 -8.82 -4.63
C ARG A 87 9.42 -8.36 -6.09
N PRO A 88 9.37 -9.27 -7.06
CA PRO A 88 9.46 -8.92 -8.48
C PRO A 88 8.16 -8.26 -8.95
N GLY A 89 8.22 -7.00 -9.37
CA GLY A 89 7.06 -6.20 -9.74
C GLY A 89 7.08 -4.86 -9.01
N ARG A 90 7.72 -3.85 -9.62
CA ARG A 90 7.91 -2.54 -8.96
C ARG A 90 6.60 -1.78 -8.89
N PHE A 91 6.11 -1.52 -7.67
CA PHE A 91 5.23 -0.39 -7.41
C PHE A 91 5.98 0.93 -7.65
N ASP A 92 5.21 1.96 -8.00
CA ASP A 92 5.72 3.28 -8.33
C ASP A 92 6.00 4.12 -7.07
N ALA A 93 5.30 3.85 -5.97
CA ALA A 93 5.39 4.60 -4.72
C ALA A 93 4.85 3.77 -3.54
N ILE A 94 5.26 4.15 -2.32
CA ILE A 94 4.72 3.63 -1.06
C ILE A 94 3.85 4.69 -0.41
N VAL A 95 2.70 4.28 0.11
CA VAL A 95 1.86 5.07 1.02
C VAL A 95 1.85 4.36 2.36
N VAL A 96 2.22 5.06 3.43
CA VAL A 96 2.12 4.56 4.81
C VAL A 96 0.98 5.31 5.48
N GLU A 97 -0.09 4.62 5.82
CA GLU A 97 -1.13 5.15 6.68
C GLU A 97 -0.65 5.13 8.13
N THR A 98 -0.81 6.25 8.81
CA THR A 98 -0.63 6.34 10.25
C THR A 98 -1.94 6.74 10.88
N THR A 99 -2.28 6.10 11.98
CA THR A 99 -3.45 6.43 12.78
C THR A 99 -3.32 7.82 13.40
N GLY A 100 -4.48 8.40 13.72
CA GLY A 100 -4.64 9.67 14.41
C GLY A 100 -5.90 9.66 15.25
#